data_AF-A0A370D8U8-F1
#
_entry.id   AF-A0A370D8U8-F1
#
_cell.length_a   1.000
_cell.length_b   1.000
_cell.length_c   1.000
_cell.angle_alpha   90.00
_cell.angle_beta   90.00
_cell.angle_gamma   90.00
#
_symmetry.space_group_name_H-M   'P 1'
#
loop_
_entity.id
_entity.type
_entity.pdbx_description
1 polymer ?
#
loop_
_entity_poly.entity_id
_entity_poly.type
_entity_poly.pdbx_seq_one_letter_code
_entity_poly.pdbx_strand_id
1 'polypeptide(L)'
;MKNLQSIKATAQKGFTLIELMIVVAIIGILAAVAVPAYQDYIGGAHGGAAMKGAIGWAQKGQVCVVTGVGCAGLVTDAAAAAEVTAIAAADFTGVIGVGGDIIYSEGACRVTATVADTSGEISYVAVSMSGGATTPQCVDGAGL
;
A
#
# COMPACT_ATOMS: atom_id res chain seq x y z
N MET A 1 43.83 38.18 -52.12
CA MET A 1 44.57 37.40 -51.11
C MET A 1 43.63 37.22 -49.92
N LYS A 2 42.95 36.06 -49.80
CA LYS A 2 41.99 35.79 -48.71
C LYS A 2 42.65 34.83 -47.72
N ASN A 3 42.75 35.29 -46.48
CA ASN A 3 43.33 34.62 -45.33
C ASN A 3 42.61 33.29 -45.03
N LEU A 4 43.31 32.16 -45.19
CA LEU A 4 42.91 30.88 -44.64
C LEU A 4 43.30 30.86 -43.16
N GLN A 5 42.44 31.40 -42.31
CA GLN A 5 42.56 31.19 -40.87
C GLN A 5 42.36 29.70 -40.60
N SER A 6 43.47 29.05 -40.21
CA SER A 6 43.53 27.67 -39.74
C SER A 6 42.51 27.45 -38.62
N ILE A 7 41.44 26.73 -38.89
CA ILE A 7 40.52 26.23 -37.87
C ILE A 7 41.31 25.21 -37.05
N LYS A 8 41.81 25.65 -35.87
CA LYS A 8 42.35 24.74 -34.86
C LYS A 8 41.21 23.79 -34.48
N ALA A 9 41.28 22.53 -34.92
CA ALA A 9 40.44 21.46 -34.40
C ALA A 9 40.75 21.31 -32.91
N THR A 10 39.89 21.84 -32.05
CA THR A 10 39.93 21.55 -30.61
C THR A 10 39.76 20.05 -30.46
N ALA A 11 40.81 19.36 -30.03
CA ALA A 11 40.72 17.94 -29.72
C ALA A 11 39.62 17.73 -28.68
N GLN A 12 38.48 17.16 -29.10
CA GLN A 12 37.43 16.78 -28.17
C GLN A 12 38.03 15.72 -27.24
N LYS A 13 38.17 16.07 -25.95
CA LYS A 13 38.46 15.10 -24.90
C LYS A 13 37.24 14.19 -24.78
N GLY A 14 37.27 13.06 -25.48
CA GLY A 14 36.22 12.05 -25.38
C GLY A 14 36.18 11.42 -23.99
N PHE A 15 35.01 10.94 -23.59
CA PHE A 15 34.81 10.14 -22.38
C PHE A 15 35.58 8.83 -22.50
N THR A 16 36.35 8.46 -21.49
CA THR A 16 37.13 7.23 -21.51
C THR A 16 36.25 6.02 -21.18
N LEU A 17 36.54 4.86 -21.77
CA LEU A 17 35.85 3.62 -21.42
C LEU A 17 36.03 3.25 -19.94
N ILE A 18 37.16 3.63 -19.35
CA ILE A 18 37.44 3.38 -17.93
C ILE A 18 36.56 4.25 -17.02
N GLU A 19 36.31 5.52 -17.36
CA GLU A 19 35.35 6.35 -16.63
C GLU A 19 33.94 5.77 -16.70
N LEU A 20 33.53 5.27 -17.87
CA LEU A 20 32.22 4.60 -18.02
C LEU A 20 32.12 3.35 -17.14
N MET A 21 33.15 2.51 -17.14
CA MET A 21 33.17 1.29 -16.34
C MET A 21 33.07 1.55 -14.84
N ILE A 22 33.75 2.58 -14.34
CA ILE A 22 33.68 2.97 -12.92
C ILE A 22 32.27 3.47 -12.57
N VAL A 23 31.66 4.28 -13.44
CA VAL A 23 30.29 4.78 -13.21
C VAL A 23 29.29 3.63 -13.13
N VAL A 24 29.37 2.65 -14.03
CA VAL A 24 28.49 1.47 -14.01
C VAL A 24 28.69 0.66 -12.73
N ALA A 25 29.93 0.51 -12.26
CA ALA A 25 30.21 -0.19 -11.00
C ALA A 25 29.57 0.51 -9.79
N ILE A 26 29.66 1.85 -9.71
CA ILE A 26 29.05 2.63 -8.63
C ILE A 26 27.51 2.53 -8.68
N ILE A 27 26.91 2.66 -9.87
CA ILE A 27 25.45 2.52 -10.06
C ILE A 27 24.99 1.13 -9.63
N GLY A 28 25.75 0.08 -9.96
CA GLY A 28 25.44 -1.30 -9.54
C GLY A 28 25.36 -1.46 -8.02
N ILE A 29 26.31 -0.87 -7.28
CA ILE A 29 26.32 -0.90 -5.80
C ILE A 29 25.11 -0.15 -5.23
N LEU A 30 24.83 1.04 -5.75
CA LEU A 30 23.68 1.85 -5.29
C LEU A 30 22.36 1.14 -5.57
N ALA A 31 22.19 0.54 -6.75
CA ALA A 31 20.98 -0.17 -7.15
C ALA A 31 20.70 -1.38 -6.26
N ALA A 32 21.75 -2.11 -5.84
CA ALA A 32 21.60 -3.28 -4.96
C ALA A 32 20.96 -2.95 -3.61
N VAL A 33 21.16 -1.72 -3.09
CA VAL A 33 20.55 -1.25 -1.84
C VAL A 33 19.25 -0.49 -2.08
N ALA A 34 19.23 0.37 -3.11
CA ALA A 34 18.10 1.26 -3.36
C ALA A 34 16.84 0.51 -3.81
N VAL A 35 16.97 -0.54 -4.62
CA VAL A 35 15.82 -1.30 -5.13
C VAL A 35 15.03 -1.99 -4.00
N PRO A 36 15.64 -2.82 -3.11
CA PRO A 36 14.89 -3.45 -2.03
C PRO A 36 14.30 -2.41 -1.06
N ALA A 37 15.07 -1.37 -0.69
CA ALA A 37 14.59 -0.32 0.21
C ALA A 37 13.37 0.43 -0.37
N TYR A 38 13.36 0.71 -1.67
CA TYR A 38 12.20 1.33 -2.33
C TYR A 38 10.99 0.39 -2.39
N GLN A 39 11.20 -0.90 -2.62
CA GLN A 39 10.13 -1.91 -2.59
C GLN A 39 9.50 -2.00 -1.20
N ASP A 40 10.30 -1.99 -0.14
CA ASP A 40 9.82 -1.99 1.25
C ASP A 40 9.00 -0.72 1.55
N TYR A 41 9.48 0.45 1.12
CA TYR A 41 8.76 1.71 1.31
C TYR A 41 7.39 1.72 0.62
N ILE A 42 7.31 1.27 -0.64
CA ILE A 42 6.06 1.22 -1.38
C ILE A 42 5.11 0.18 -0.78
N GLY A 43 5.61 -1.00 -0.42
CA GLY A 43 4.82 -2.04 0.24
C GLY A 43 4.23 -1.55 1.57
N GLY A 44 5.04 -0.89 2.39
CA GLY A 44 4.58 -0.28 3.64
C GLY A 44 3.56 0.85 3.44
N ALA A 45 3.74 1.68 2.41
CA ALA A 45 2.79 2.74 2.06
C ALA A 45 1.40 2.18 1.70
N HIS A 46 1.36 1.07 0.95
CA HIS A 46 0.10 0.37 0.66
C HIS A 46 -0.56 -0.18 1.94
N GLY A 47 0.22 -0.80 2.83
CA GLY A 47 -0.28 -1.31 4.11
C GLY A 47 -0.90 -0.21 4.98
N GLY A 48 -0.21 0.93 5.12
CA GLY A 48 -0.69 2.06 5.91
C GLY A 48 -1.92 2.73 5.32
N ALA A 49 -1.98 2.86 4.00
CA ALA A 49 -3.16 3.38 3.30
C ALA A 49 -4.38 2.46 3.48
N ALA A 50 -4.19 1.14 3.35
CA ALA A 50 -5.25 0.16 3.58
C ALA A 50 -5.77 0.22 5.02
N MET A 51 -4.88 0.31 6.01
CA MET A 51 -5.25 0.41 7.42
C MET A 51 -6.03 1.69 7.74
N LYS A 52 -5.61 2.83 7.18
CA LYS A 52 -6.32 4.10 7.34
C LYS A 52 -7.78 4.02 6.87
N GLY A 53 -8.03 3.31 5.77
CA GLY A 53 -9.39 3.04 5.30
C GLY A 53 -10.14 2.07 6.22
N ALA A 54 -9.51 0.96 6.58
CA ALA A 54 -10.11 -0.09 7.40
C ALA A 54 -10.58 0.39 8.78
N ILE A 55 -9.81 1.25 9.47
CA ILE A 55 -10.17 1.77 10.80
C ILE A 55 -11.53 2.50 10.77
N GLY A 56 -11.77 3.33 9.74
CA GLY A 56 -13.01 4.09 9.63
C GLY A 56 -14.25 3.18 9.51
N TRP A 57 -14.13 2.07 8.79
CA TRP A 57 -15.21 1.09 8.66
C TRP A 57 -15.36 0.21 9.90
N ALA A 58 -14.24 -0.20 10.50
CA ALA A 58 -14.24 -1.00 11.72
C ALA A 58 -14.96 -0.28 12.88
N GLN A 59 -14.77 1.03 13.03
CA GLN A 59 -15.48 1.84 14.03
C GLN A 59 -17.00 1.85 13.80
N LYS A 60 -17.45 1.97 12.54
CA LYS A 60 -18.87 1.87 12.20
C LYS A 60 -19.42 0.49 12.53
N GLY A 61 -18.65 -0.56 12.22
CA GLY A 61 -18.97 -1.95 12.59
C GLY A 61 -19.12 -2.12 14.09
N GLN A 62 -18.16 -1.63 14.87
CA GLN A 62 -18.18 -1.71 16.34
C GLN A 62 -19.38 -0.98 16.95
N VAL A 63 -19.75 0.19 16.43
CA VAL A 63 -20.98 0.89 16.85
C VAL A 63 -22.21 0.05 16.52
N CYS A 64 -22.30 -0.53 15.32
CA CYS A 64 -23.39 -1.43 14.96
C CYS A 64 -23.48 -2.63 15.91
N VAL A 65 -22.37 -3.32 16.18
CA VAL A 65 -22.36 -4.52 17.02
C VAL A 65 -22.77 -4.20 18.46
N VAL A 66 -22.24 -3.12 19.04
CA VAL A 66 -22.45 -2.81 20.46
C VAL A 66 -23.82 -2.16 20.71
N THR A 67 -24.30 -1.34 19.76
CA THR A 67 -25.51 -0.52 19.97
C THR A 67 -26.70 -0.92 19.10
N GLY A 68 -26.48 -1.69 18.03
CA GLY A 68 -27.48 -2.01 17.01
C GLY A 68 -27.78 -0.86 16.05
N VAL A 69 -27.09 0.28 16.17
CA VAL A 69 -27.36 1.49 15.36
C VAL A 69 -26.50 1.50 14.10
N GLY A 70 -27.09 1.88 12.97
CA GLY A 70 -26.37 2.15 11.72
C GLY A 70 -25.93 0.91 10.93
N CYS A 71 -26.28 -0.29 11.39
CA CYS A 71 -25.90 -1.57 10.79
C CYS A 71 -26.29 -1.72 9.30
N ALA A 72 -27.54 -1.43 8.95
CA ALA A 72 -27.98 -1.53 7.55
C ALA A 72 -27.26 -0.51 6.65
N GLY A 73 -27.04 0.71 7.17
CA GLY A 73 -26.31 1.76 6.47
C GLY A 73 -24.83 1.39 6.25
N LEU A 74 -24.20 0.73 7.22
CA LEU A 74 -22.83 0.21 7.08
C LEU A 74 -22.72 -0.74 5.89
N VAL A 75 -23.60 -1.73 5.78
CA VAL A 75 -23.54 -2.73 4.70
C VAL A 75 -23.78 -2.08 3.33
N THR A 76 -24.73 -1.14 3.23
CA THR A 76 -25.01 -0.44 1.97
C THR A 76 -23.88 0.50 1.57
N ASP A 77 -23.32 1.24 2.53
CA ASP A 77 -22.22 2.17 2.28
C ASP A 77 -20.94 1.41 1.92
N ALA A 78 -20.68 0.28 2.59
CA ALA A 78 -19.57 -0.61 2.29
C ALA A 78 -19.69 -1.19 0.88
N ALA A 79 -20.88 -1.65 0.48
CA ALA A 79 -21.10 -2.15 -0.88
C ALA A 79 -20.94 -1.08 -1.96
N ALA A 80 -21.08 0.21 -1.63
CA ALA A 80 -20.86 1.33 -2.54
C ALA A 80 -19.41 1.84 -2.57
N ALA A 81 -18.58 1.46 -1.59
CA ALA A 81 -17.18 1.86 -1.51
C ALA A 81 -16.30 0.88 -2.29
N ALA A 82 -15.62 1.36 -3.34
CA ALA A 82 -14.83 0.52 -4.23
C ALA A 82 -13.69 -0.23 -3.52
N GLU A 83 -13.16 0.35 -2.45
CA GLU A 83 -12.05 -0.19 -1.67
C GLU A 83 -12.52 -1.23 -0.64
N VAL A 84 -13.82 -1.26 -0.29
CA VAL A 84 -14.39 -2.30 0.58
C VAL A 84 -14.77 -3.48 -0.28
N THR A 85 -13.82 -4.41 -0.39
CA THR A 85 -13.92 -5.57 -1.28
C THR A 85 -14.79 -6.71 -0.75
N ALA A 86 -15.08 -6.76 0.55
CA ALA A 86 -16.04 -7.70 1.10
C ALA A 86 -16.60 -7.27 2.47
N ILE A 87 -17.89 -7.56 2.63
CA ILE A 87 -18.64 -7.64 3.89
C ILE A 87 -19.68 -8.75 3.66
N ALA A 88 -19.82 -9.73 4.58
CA ALA A 88 -20.79 -10.79 4.33
C ALA A 88 -22.22 -10.25 4.58
N ALA A 89 -23.20 -10.71 3.79
CA ALA A 89 -24.60 -10.30 3.98
C ALA A 89 -25.19 -10.75 5.33
N ALA A 90 -24.55 -11.71 6.00
CA ALA A 90 -24.91 -12.17 7.33
C ALA A 90 -24.23 -11.37 8.46
N ASP A 91 -23.31 -10.47 8.13
CA ASP A 91 -22.62 -9.62 9.08
C ASP A 91 -23.44 -8.34 9.32
N PHE A 92 -23.35 -7.78 10.52
CA PHE A 92 -23.98 -6.49 10.85
C PHE A 92 -25.49 -6.42 10.52
N THR A 93 -26.24 -7.46 10.92
CA THR A 93 -27.66 -7.68 10.52
C THR A 93 -28.70 -6.78 11.20
N GLY A 94 -28.30 -5.64 11.78
CA GLY A 94 -29.23 -4.75 12.49
C GLY A 94 -29.66 -5.26 13.87
N VAL A 95 -29.01 -6.32 14.35
CA VAL A 95 -29.19 -6.88 15.69
C VAL A 95 -27.88 -6.68 16.47
N ILE A 96 -28.00 -6.31 17.74
CA ILE A 96 -26.86 -6.19 18.65
C ILE A 96 -26.13 -7.53 18.72
N GLY A 97 -24.80 -7.45 18.70
CA GLY A 97 -23.94 -8.60 18.91
C GLY A 97 -23.64 -9.43 17.67
N VAL A 98 -24.07 -9.01 16.48
CA VAL A 98 -23.69 -9.64 15.20
C VAL A 98 -22.62 -8.81 14.51
N GLY A 99 -21.36 -9.23 14.67
CA GLY A 99 -20.18 -8.68 14.03
C GLY A 99 -19.88 -9.35 12.70
N GLY A 100 -18.61 -9.30 12.30
CA GLY A 100 -18.15 -9.80 11.02
C GLY A 100 -16.87 -9.16 10.52
N ASP A 101 -16.51 -9.51 9.29
CA ASP A 101 -15.29 -9.07 8.64
C ASP A 101 -15.57 -7.95 7.65
N ILE A 102 -14.76 -6.90 7.73
CA ILE A 102 -14.74 -5.83 6.74
C ILE A 102 -13.38 -5.85 6.06
N ILE A 103 -13.38 -6.11 4.75
CA ILE A 103 -12.16 -6.26 3.97
C ILE A 103 -11.91 -5.02 3.13
N TYR A 104 -10.90 -4.23 3.50
CA TYR A 104 -10.46 -3.04 2.80
C TYR A 104 -9.19 -3.32 1.98
N SER A 105 -9.21 -2.98 0.69
CA SER A 105 -8.13 -3.25 -0.25
C SER A 105 -7.62 -1.95 -0.87
N GLU A 106 -6.31 -1.70 -0.76
CA GLU A 106 -5.66 -0.50 -1.30
C GLU A 106 -4.31 -0.88 -1.92
N GLY A 107 -4.16 -0.61 -3.22
CA GLY A 107 -3.00 -1.01 -4.00
C GLY A 107 -2.69 -2.50 -3.88
N ALA A 108 -1.48 -2.84 -3.40
CA ALA A 108 -1.01 -4.22 -3.27
C ALA A 108 -1.33 -4.86 -1.90
N CYS A 109 -2.00 -4.16 -0.99
CA CYS A 109 -2.28 -4.63 0.37
C CYS A 109 -3.78 -4.63 0.69
N ARG A 110 -4.15 -5.51 1.61
CA ARG A 110 -5.51 -5.67 2.12
C ARG A 110 -5.49 -5.76 3.62
N VAL A 111 -6.38 -5.04 4.27
CA VAL A 111 -6.61 -5.13 5.70
C VAL A 111 -8.01 -5.68 5.94
N THR A 112 -8.08 -6.78 6.68
CA THR A 112 -9.33 -7.32 7.21
C THR A 112 -9.50 -6.81 8.62
N ALA A 113 -10.55 -6.04 8.87
CA ALA A 113 -10.98 -5.66 10.20
C ALA A 113 -12.09 -6.60 10.65
N THR A 114 -11.81 -7.41 11.66
CA THR A 114 -12.79 -8.31 12.27
C THR A 114 -13.39 -7.62 13.48
N VAL A 115 -14.70 -7.39 13.46
CA VAL A 115 -15.44 -6.91 14.63
C VAL A 115 -16.08 -8.12 15.28
N ALA A 116 -15.66 -8.45 16.50
CA ALA A 116 -16.12 -9.63 17.22
C ALA A 116 -17.60 -9.49 17.62
N ASP A 117 -18.33 -10.60 17.53
CA ASP A 117 -19.69 -10.72 18.03
C ASP A 117 -19.78 -10.32 19.50
N THR A 118 -20.90 -9.70 19.87
CA THR A 118 -21.26 -9.26 21.24
C THR A 118 -20.36 -8.20 21.88
N SER A 119 -19.04 -8.40 21.86
CA SER A 119 -18.05 -7.49 22.46
C SER A 119 -17.77 -6.27 21.61
N GLY A 120 -17.89 -6.40 20.28
CA GLY A 120 -17.47 -5.37 19.34
C GLY A 120 -15.95 -5.15 19.32
N GLU A 121 -15.16 -6.05 19.92
CA GLU A 121 -13.70 -5.97 19.89
C GLU A 121 -13.22 -6.00 18.44
N ILE A 122 -12.24 -5.16 18.10
CA ILE A 122 -11.73 -5.04 16.75
C ILE A 122 -10.35 -5.69 16.67
N SER A 123 -10.19 -6.62 15.75
CA SER A 123 -8.88 -7.19 15.36
C SER A 123 -8.59 -6.86 13.90
N TYR A 124 -7.30 -6.83 13.55
CA TYR A 124 -6.85 -6.50 12.20
C TYR A 124 -5.85 -7.54 11.68
N VAL A 125 -5.98 -7.87 10.40
CA VAL A 125 -5.01 -8.71 9.67
C VAL A 125 -4.69 -8.06 8.33
N ALA A 126 -3.41 -7.86 8.04
CA ALA A 126 -2.95 -7.35 6.75
C ALA A 126 -2.33 -8.45 5.87
N VAL A 127 -2.66 -8.46 4.58
CA VAL A 127 -2.14 -9.44 3.60
C VAL A 127 -1.87 -8.78 2.24
N SER A 128 -0.96 -9.35 1.47
CA SER A 128 -0.67 -8.89 0.10
C SER A 128 -1.69 -9.42 -0.92
N MET A 129 -2.03 -8.61 -1.93
CA MET A 129 -3.02 -8.91 -2.99
C MET A 129 -2.43 -9.20 -4.38
N SER A 130 -1.15 -9.59 -4.44
CA SER A 130 -0.33 -9.87 -5.63
C SER A 130 0.50 -8.69 -6.16
N GLY A 131 1.69 -9.03 -6.69
CA GLY A 131 2.48 -8.25 -7.63
C GLY A 131 3.24 -7.01 -7.13
N GLY A 132 2.85 -6.38 -6.02
CA GLY A 132 3.41 -5.08 -5.61
C GLY A 132 3.89 -4.95 -4.17
N ALA A 133 3.58 -5.93 -3.31
CA ALA A 133 4.01 -5.97 -1.91
C ALA A 133 4.01 -7.41 -1.41
N THR A 134 4.83 -7.68 -0.40
CA THR A 134 4.82 -8.91 0.38
C THR A 134 3.91 -8.75 1.60
N THR A 135 3.41 -9.86 2.14
CA THR A 135 2.58 -9.81 3.36
C THR A 135 3.30 -9.14 4.54
N PRO A 136 4.59 -9.40 4.81
CA PRO A 136 5.34 -8.66 5.84
C PRO A 136 5.35 -7.14 5.62
N GLN A 137 5.59 -6.67 4.39
CA GLN A 137 5.55 -5.23 4.09
C GLN A 137 4.15 -4.62 4.33
N CYS A 138 3.09 -5.35 4.00
CA CYS A 138 1.72 -4.92 4.29
C CYS A 138 1.42 -4.86 5.80
N VAL A 139 1.92 -5.83 6.57
CA VAL A 139 1.77 -5.91 8.04
C VAL A 139 2.52 -4.76 8.71
N ASP A 140 3.81 -4.59 8.39
CA ASP A 140 4.63 -3.50 8.92
C ASP A 140 4.05 -2.13 8.56
N GLY A 141 3.58 -1.96 7.32
CA GLY A 141 2.93 -0.75 6.85
C GLY A 141 1.60 -0.44 7.55
N ALA A 142 0.82 -1.47 7.85
CA ALA A 142 -0.43 -1.35 8.60
C ALA A 142 -0.19 -1.11 10.11
N GLY A 143 1.03 -1.28 10.60
CA GLY A 143 1.39 -1.13 12.01
C GLY A 143 0.88 -2.27 12.89
N LEU A 144 0.82 -3.49 12.34
CA LEU A 144 0.35 -4.70 13.02
C LEU A 144 1.50 -5.58 13.54
#